data_AF-A0A8T5R3Z7-F1
#
_entry.id   AF-A0A8T5R3Z7-F1
#
_cell.length_a   1.000
_cell.length_b   1.000
_cell.length_c   1.000
_cell.angle_alpha   90.00
_cell.angle_beta   90.00
_cell.angle_gamma   90.00
#
_symmetry.space_group_name_H-M   'P 1'
#
loop_
_entity.id
_entity.type
_entity.pdbx_description
1 polymer ?
#
loop_
_entity_poly.entity_id
_entity_poly.type
_entity_poly.pdbx_seq_one_letter_code
_entity_poly.pdbx_strand_id
1 'polypeptide(L)'
;MKTVVTGGAGFIGSNLADALLAAGHEVHVVDDLSTGHRENVPAGAVFHEESVLDLDRLREVFSGATTVYHQAALGSVPRSVDDPVRSNNVNADGTLNVLVAARDGGVEKVVYAASSSAYGDTLTLPKVEEMTP
;
A
#
# COMPACT_ATOMS: atom_id res chain seq x y z
N MET A 1 3.28 7.22 17.80
CA MET A 1 3.65 7.70 16.46
C MET A 1 2.62 7.16 15.48
N LYS A 2 1.94 8.04 14.74
CA LYS A 2 0.88 7.63 13.81
C LYS A 2 1.48 7.04 12.54
N THR A 3 1.15 5.78 12.26
CA THR A 3 1.60 5.05 11.06
C THR A 3 0.38 4.60 10.27
N VAL A 4 0.41 4.80 8.94
CA VAL A 4 -0.66 4.33 8.05
C VAL A 4 -0.18 3.12 7.26
N VAL A 5 -1.02 2.09 7.15
CA VAL A 5 -0.81 0.92 6.30
C VAL A 5 -1.95 0.83 5.30
N THR A 6 -1.70 1.15 4.03
CA THR A 6 -2.71 0.89 2.98
C THR A 6 -2.63 -0.58 2.58
N GLY A 7 -3.74 -1.24 2.29
CA GLY A 7 -3.76 -2.68 2.00
C GLY A 7 -3.62 -3.52 3.28
N GLY A 8 -3.93 -2.93 4.44
CA GLY A 8 -3.74 -3.54 5.76
C GLY A 8 -4.74 -4.64 6.11
N ALA A 9 -5.76 -4.88 5.27
CA ALA A 9 -6.62 -6.07 5.37
C ALA A 9 -6.12 -7.22 4.47
N GLY A 10 -5.10 -6.98 3.65
CA GLY A 10 -4.42 -7.99 2.83
C GLY A 10 -3.33 -8.76 3.59
N PHE A 11 -2.76 -9.77 2.94
CA PHE A 11 -1.79 -10.71 3.55
C PHE A 11 -0.56 -10.03 4.19
N ILE A 12 0.15 -9.20 3.43
CA ILE A 12 1.37 -8.53 3.91
C ILE A 12 1.01 -7.38 4.87
N GLY A 13 0.00 -6.59 4.48
CA GLY A 13 -0.40 -5.40 5.23
C GLY A 13 -0.91 -5.70 6.64
N SER A 14 -1.67 -6.78 6.84
CA SER A 14 -2.18 -7.16 8.17
C SER A 14 -1.05 -7.56 9.13
N ASN A 15 -0.15 -8.42 8.67
CA ASN A 15 1.02 -8.85 9.45
C ASN A 15 1.94 -7.66 9.81
N LEU A 16 2.10 -6.71 8.88
CA LEU A 16 2.84 -5.48 9.13
C LEU A 16 2.14 -4.59 10.17
N ALA A 17 0.81 -4.42 10.06
CA ALA A 17 0.02 -3.67 11.01
C ALA A 17 0.10 -4.29 12.42
N ASP A 18 0.02 -5.62 12.54
CA ASP A 18 0.21 -6.35 13.81
C ASP A 18 1.58 -6.05 14.44
N ALA A 19 2.66 -6.16 13.64
CA ALA A 19 4.01 -5.90 14.10
C ALA A 19 4.21 -4.44 14.56
N LEU A 20 3.63 -3.48 13.83
CA LEU A 20 3.67 -2.06 14.19
C LEU A 20 2.91 -1.76 15.48
N LEU A 21 1.74 -2.37 15.68
CA LEU A 21 1.00 -2.27 16.94
C LEU A 21 1.80 -2.84 18.11
N ALA A 22 2.41 -4.02 17.94
CA ALA A 22 3.26 -4.63 18.95
C ALA A 22 4.49 -3.77 19.30
N ALA A 23 4.97 -2.96 18.36
CA ALA A 23 6.03 -1.98 18.56
C ALA A 23 5.54 -0.63 19.15
N GLY A 24 4.25 -0.49 19.47
CA GLY A 24 3.68 0.69 20.13
C GLY A 24 3.29 1.83 19.18
N HIS A 25 3.15 1.56 17.88
CA HIS A 25 2.64 2.55 16.94
C HIS A 25 1.12 2.72 17.07
N GLU A 26 0.63 3.92 16.76
CA GLU A 26 -0.79 4.15 16.51
C GLU A 26 -1.05 3.83 15.03
N VAL A 27 -1.63 2.67 14.78
CA VAL A 27 -1.77 2.13 13.41
C VAL A 27 -3.14 2.46 12.84
N HIS A 28 -3.15 3.08 11.66
CA HIS A 28 -4.35 3.25 10.84
C HIS A 28 -4.24 2.38 9.59
N VAL A 29 -5.26 1.58 9.34
CA VAL A 29 -5.36 0.75 8.13
C VAL A 29 -6.32 1.41 7.15
N VAL A 30 -5.89 1.53 5.89
CA VAL A 30 -6.74 1.93 4.75
C VAL A 30 -6.87 0.74 3.83
N ASP A 31 -8.09 0.24 3.60
CA ASP A 31 -8.34 -0.88 2.69
C ASP A 31 -9.78 -0.83 2.16
N ASP A 32 -9.99 -1.15 0.89
CA ASP A 32 -11.33 -1.21 0.28
C ASP A 32 -11.92 -2.62 0.24
N LEU A 33 -11.23 -3.59 0.84
CA LEU A 33 -11.60 -5.01 0.91
C LEU A 33 -11.78 -5.68 -0.48
N SER A 34 -11.22 -5.09 -1.55
CA SER A 34 -11.28 -5.65 -2.90
C SER A 34 -10.59 -7.00 -3.03
N THR A 35 -9.50 -7.20 -2.27
CA THR A 35 -8.83 -8.50 -2.10
C THR A 35 -8.48 -8.83 -0.66
N GLY A 36 -8.57 -7.85 0.25
CA GLY A 36 -8.37 -8.04 1.69
C GLY A 36 -9.62 -8.58 2.38
N HIS A 37 -9.47 -8.97 3.64
CA HIS A 37 -10.57 -9.43 4.48
C HIS A 37 -10.62 -8.66 5.79
N ARG A 38 -11.80 -8.17 6.18
CA ARG A 38 -11.98 -7.33 7.39
C ARG A 38 -11.46 -8.00 8.66
N GLU A 39 -11.56 -9.32 8.73
CA GLU A 39 -11.07 -10.16 9.84
C GLU A 39 -9.54 -10.18 9.98
N ASN A 40 -8.79 -9.86 8.91
CA ASN A 40 -7.34 -9.76 8.96
C ASN A 40 -6.86 -8.47 9.63
N VAL A 41 -7.71 -7.45 9.74
CA VAL A 41 -7.30 -6.17 10.32
C VAL A 41 -7.08 -6.34 11.82
N PRO A 42 -5.87 -6.05 12.33
CA PRO A 42 -5.53 -6.25 13.73
C PRO A 42 -6.47 -5.56 14.71
N ALA A 43 -6.76 -6.25 15.83
CA ALA A 43 -7.43 -5.63 16.95
C ALA A 43 -6.54 -4.50 17.52
N GLY A 44 -7.07 -3.27 17.57
CA GLY A 44 -6.34 -2.09 18.03
C GLY A 44 -5.87 -1.16 16.90
N ALA A 45 -5.91 -1.59 15.64
CA ALA A 45 -5.77 -0.68 14.51
C ALA A 45 -7.08 0.10 14.27
N VAL A 46 -6.96 1.37 13.89
CA VAL A 46 -8.09 2.17 13.38
C VAL A 46 -8.30 1.79 11.93
N PHE A 47 -9.47 1.26 11.60
CA PHE A 47 -9.80 0.83 10.23
C PHE A 47 -10.58 1.90 9.48
N HIS A 48 -10.10 2.23 8.27
CA HIS A 48 -10.77 3.08 7.30
C HIS A 48 -11.09 2.22 6.07
N GLU A 49 -12.38 1.98 5.83
CA GLU A 49 -12.85 1.27 4.64
C GLU A 49 -12.90 2.24 3.46
N GLU A 50 -11.74 2.48 2.84
CA GLU A 50 -11.56 3.52 1.83
C GLU A 50 -10.61 3.02 0.73
N SER A 51 -10.82 3.51 -0.49
CA SER A 51 -9.96 3.19 -1.63
C SER A 51 -8.77 4.14 -1.73
N VAL A 52 -7.62 3.65 -2.19
CA VAL A 52 -6.48 4.50 -2.55
C VAL A 52 -6.77 5.43 -3.73
N LEU A 53 -7.89 5.22 -4.44
CA LEU A 53 -8.37 6.12 -5.49
C LEU A 53 -9.05 7.38 -4.93
N ASP A 54 -9.44 7.39 -3.65
CA ASP A 54 -10.04 8.56 -3.01
C ASP A 54 -8.96 9.41 -2.33
N LEU A 55 -8.41 10.35 -3.10
CA LEU A 55 -7.33 11.23 -2.63
C LEU A 55 -7.75 12.10 -1.43
N ASP A 56 -8.99 12.57 -1.39
CA ASP A 56 -9.43 13.46 -0.31
C ASP A 56 -9.56 12.70 1.01
N ARG A 57 -10.06 11.45 0.96
CA ARG A 57 -10.03 10.55 2.12
C ARG A 57 -8.61 10.21 2.56
N LEU A 58 -7.71 9.95 1.62
CA LEU A 58 -6.31 9.71 1.97
C LEU A 58 -5.69 10.91 2.67
N ARG A 59 -5.97 12.15 2.24
CA ARG A 59 -5.48 13.38 2.91
C ARG A 59 -5.96 13.48 4.35
N GLU A 60 -7.24 13.19 4.59
CA GLU A 60 -7.82 13.16 5.95
C GLU A 60 -7.08 12.12 6.82
N VAL A 61 -6.93 10.89 6.32
CA VAL A 61 -6.29 9.81 7.08
C VAL A 61 -4.81 10.05 7.30
N PHE A 62 -4.09 10.62 6.33
CA PHE A 62 -2.63 10.78 6.37
C PHE A 62 -2.19 12.01 7.17
N SER A 63 -3.11 12.94 7.45
CA SER A 63 -2.83 14.12 8.27
C SER A 63 -2.22 13.73 9.63
N GLY A 64 -1.02 14.24 9.93
CA GLY A 64 -0.28 13.96 11.15
C GLY A 64 0.35 12.56 11.24
N ALA A 65 0.31 11.77 10.17
CA ALA A 65 1.07 10.52 10.10
C ALA A 65 2.56 10.81 9.87
N THR A 66 3.44 10.03 10.50
CA THR A 66 4.89 10.17 10.29
C THR A 66 5.39 9.22 9.20
N THR A 67 4.77 8.04 9.09
CA THR A 67 5.18 6.98 8.17
C THR A 67 3.97 6.35 7.49
N VAL A 68 4.11 6.07 6.18
CA VAL A 68 3.14 5.31 5.40
C VAL A 68 3.79 4.06 4.84
N TYR A 69 3.18 2.91 5.07
CA TYR A 69 3.52 1.65 4.40
C TYR A 69 2.46 1.33 3.34
N HIS A 70 2.80 1.51 2.08
CA HIS A 70 1.89 1.34 0.95
C HIS A 70 1.93 -0.09 0.41
N GLN A 71 0.96 -0.91 0.80
CA GLN A 71 0.79 -2.30 0.36
C GLN A 71 -0.49 -2.52 -0.48
N ALA A 72 -1.32 -1.48 -0.67
CA ALA A 72 -2.54 -1.58 -1.46
C ALA A 72 -2.19 -1.63 -2.96
N ALA A 73 -2.43 -2.77 -3.58
CA ALA A 73 -2.28 -2.97 -5.02
C ALA A 73 -3.14 -4.15 -5.47
N LEU A 74 -3.57 -4.13 -6.73
CA LEU A 74 -4.07 -5.33 -7.40
C LEU A 74 -2.88 -6.09 -7.99
N GLY A 75 -2.38 -7.08 -7.24
CA GLY A 75 -1.40 -8.04 -7.74
C GLY A 75 -2.00 -9.04 -8.73
N SER A 76 -1.15 -9.98 -9.21
CA SER A 76 -1.42 -11.01 -10.23
C SER A 76 -1.21 -10.55 -11.68
N VAL A 77 -0.25 -11.18 -12.37
CA VAL A 77 0.04 -10.94 -13.79
C VAL A 77 -1.16 -11.28 -14.70
N PRO A 78 -1.84 -12.45 -14.56
CA PRO A 78 -3.05 -12.72 -15.33
C PRO A 78 -4.12 -11.64 -15.17
N ARG A 79 -4.33 -11.15 -13.93
CA ARG A 79 -5.32 -10.10 -13.66
C ARG A 79 -5.01 -8.80 -14.41
N SER A 80 -3.74 -8.39 -14.46
CA SER A 80 -3.36 -7.17 -15.18
C SER A 80 -3.50 -7.28 -16.70
N VAL A 81 -3.50 -8.50 -17.25
CA VAL A 81 -3.74 -8.73 -18.68
C VAL A 81 -5.24 -8.70 -18.97
N ASP A 82 -6.04 -9.30 -18.10
CA ASP A 82 -7.50 -9.38 -18.26
C ASP A 82 -8.20 -8.03 -18.03
N ASP A 83 -7.75 -7.24 -17.05
CA ASP A 83 -8.30 -5.92 -16.72
C ASP A 83 -7.19 -4.87 -16.49
N PRO A 84 -6.50 -4.43 -17.56
CA PRO A 84 -5.37 -3.52 -17.46
C PRO A 84 -5.76 -2.13 -16.96
N VAL A 85 -6.97 -1.68 -17.26
CA VAL A 85 -7.45 -0.34 -16.84
C VAL A 85 -7.60 -0.29 -15.33
N ARG A 86 -8.25 -1.29 -14.73
CA ARG A 86 -8.39 -1.33 -13.27
C ARG A 86 -7.04 -1.53 -12.58
N SER A 87 -6.17 -2.38 -13.12
CA SER A 87 -4.82 -2.54 -12.60
C SER A 87 -4.02 -1.24 -12.66
N ASN A 88 -4.11 -0.46 -13.75
CA ASN A 88 -3.46 0.86 -13.83
C ASN A 88 -4.02 1.82 -12.79
N ASN A 89 -5.35 1.96 -12.72
CA ASN A 89 -5.99 2.90 -11.80
C ASN A 89 -5.52 2.63 -10.37
N VAL A 90 -5.58 1.37 -9.90
CA VAL A 90 -5.19 1.05 -8.52
C VAL A 90 -3.68 1.16 -8.32
N ASN A 91 -2.86 0.59 -9.21
CA ASN A 91 -1.42 0.42 -8.96
C ASN A 91 -0.57 1.62 -9.38
N ALA A 92 -1.05 2.48 -10.26
CA ALA A 92 -0.34 3.70 -10.69
C ALA A 92 -1.02 4.95 -10.11
N ASP A 93 -2.30 5.17 -10.44
CA ASP A 93 -3.00 6.38 -9.99
C ASP A 93 -3.24 6.34 -8.46
N GLY A 94 -3.60 5.18 -7.91
CA GLY A 94 -3.73 4.98 -6.47
C GLY A 94 -2.40 5.18 -5.72
N THR A 95 -1.29 4.69 -6.26
CA THR A 95 0.04 4.96 -5.70
C THR A 95 0.40 6.45 -5.76
N LEU A 96 0.09 7.13 -6.87
CA LEU A 96 0.27 8.58 -6.98
C LEU A 96 -0.55 9.32 -5.92
N ASN A 97 -1.81 8.93 -5.71
CA ASN A 97 -2.66 9.54 -4.67
C ASN A 97 -2.07 9.35 -3.27
N VAL A 98 -1.55 8.15 -2.95
CA VAL A 98 -0.86 7.88 -1.68
C VAL A 98 0.35 8.79 -1.50
N LEU A 99 1.16 8.99 -2.55
CA LEU A 99 2.33 9.88 -2.50
C LEU A 99 1.92 11.35 -2.33
N VAL A 100 0.86 11.79 -3.00
CA VAL A 100 0.32 13.16 -2.87
C VAL A 100 -0.25 13.39 -1.48
N ALA A 101 -1.06 12.47 -0.96
CA ALA A 101 -1.60 12.55 0.39
C ALA A 101 -0.50 12.52 1.45
N ALA A 102 0.55 11.72 1.26
CA ALA A 102 1.71 11.68 2.16
C ALA A 102 2.45 13.02 2.18
N ARG A 103 2.73 13.60 1.01
CA ARG A 103 3.33 14.93 0.90
C ARG A 103 2.46 15.99 1.58
N ASP A 104 1.16 16.02 1.27
CA ASP A 104 0.23 17.02 1.77
C ASP A 104 0.01 16.89 3.30
N GLY A 105 0.07 15.66 3.83
CA GLY A 105 -0.06 15.36 5.27
C GLY A 105 1.22 15.54 6.09
N GLY A 106 2.35 15.90 5.45
CA GLY A 106 3.64 16.08 6.13
C GLY A 106 4.31 14.77 6.55
N VAL A 107 4.01 13.65 5.88
CA VAL A 107 4.60 12.34 6.15
C VAL A 107 6.09 12.38 5.85
N GLU A 108 6.91 11.91 6.80
CA GLU A 108 8.37 11.92 6.70
C GLU A 108 8.90 10.79 5.81
N LYS A 109 8.18 9.67 5.75
CA LYS A 109 8.63 8.47 5.03
C LYS A 109 7.47 7.67 4.44
N VAL A 110 7.61 7.33 3.16
CA VAL A 110 6.75 6.33 2.48
C VAL A 110 7.60 5.11 2.13
N VAL A 111 7.14 3.93 2.50
CA VAL A 111 7.71 2.64 2.11
C VAL A 111 6.66 1.91 1.29
N TYR A 112 6.94 1.57 0.03
CA TYR A 112 5.95 0.96 -0.86
C TYR A 112 6.36 -0.45 -1.30
N ALA A 113 5.36 -1.29 -1.59
CA ALA A 113 5.58 -2.61 -2.19
C ALA A 113 5.87 -2.48 -3.69
N ALA A 114 7.10 -2.77 -4.09
CA ALA A 114 7.48 -2.96 -5.49
C ALA A 114 7.35 -4.45 -5.90
N SER A 115 7.76 -4.79 -7.12
CA SER A 115 7.74 -6.17 -7.60
C SER A 115 8.98 -6.50 -8.43
N SER A 116 9.52 -7.70 -8.23
CA SER A 116 10.58 -8.26 -9.09
C SER A 116 10.12 -8.53 -10.52
N SER A 117 8.80 -8.50 -10.80
CA SER A 117 8.29 -8.56 -12.17
C SER A 117 8.81 -7.43 -13.06
N ALA A 118 9.28 -6.32 -12.47
CA ALA A 118 9.93 -5.23 -13.18
C ALA A 118 11.22 -5.64 -13.92
N TYR A 119 11.85 -6.77 -13.57
CA TYR A 119 13.03 -7.27 -14.30
C TYR A 119 12.68 -7.91 -15.67
N GLY A 120 11.40 -8.11 -15.98
CA GLY A 120 10.95 -8.60 -17.28
C GLY A 120 11.53 -9.96 -17.66
N ASP A 121 11.98 -10.06 -18.91
CA ASP A 121 12.57 -11.26 -19.51
C ASP A 121 14.09 -11.33 -19.40
N THR A 122 14.71 -10.47 -18.58
CA THR A 122 16.15 -10.42 -18.38
C THR A 122 16.69 -11.80 -17.98
N LEU A 123 17.69 -12.32 -18.70
CA LEU A 123 18.28 -13.63 -18.42
C LEU A 123 19.37 -13.60 -17.33
N THR A 124 19.95 -12.43 -17.05
CA THR A 124 21.05 -12.27 -16.09
C THR A 124 20.62 -12.60 -14.66
N LEU A 125 21.49 -13.32 -13.94
CA LEU A 125 21.35 -13.67 -12.53
C LEU A 125 22.69 -13.45 -11.77
N PRO A 126 22.64 -13.02 -10.49
CA PRO A 126 21.46 -12.59 -9.75
C PRO A 126 20.88 -11.28 -10.31
N LYS A 127 19.64 -10.95 -9.93
CA LYS A 127 19.05 -9.64 -10.25
C LYS A 127 19.70 -8.56 -9.40
N VAL A 128 20.01 -7.42 -10.01
CA VAL A 128 20.54 -6.23 -9.32
C VAL A 128 19.70 -5.01 -9.70
N GLU A 129 19.56 -4.06 -8.79
CA GLU A 129 18.59 -2.97 -8.86
C GLU A 129 18.88 -1.97 -9.99
N GLU A 130 20.13 -1.87 -10.45
CA GLU A 130 20.51 -1.01 -11.57
C GLU A 130 20.17 -1.61 -12.95
N MET A 131 19.63 -2.83 -13.00
CA MET A 131 19.17 -3.43 -14.26
C MET A 131 18.00 -2.64 -14.84
N THR A 132 18.04 -2.35 -16.14
CA THR A 132 16.89 -1.80 -16.86
C THR A 132 15.80 -2.86 -17.03
N PRO A 133 14.51 -2.49 -16.90
CA PRO A 133 13.37 -3.35 -17.17
C PRO A 133 13.40 -3.99 -18.56
#